data_AF-A0A0P9DMJ1-F1
#
_entry.id   AF-A0A0P9DMJ1-F1
#
_cell.length_a   1.000
_cell.length_b   1.000
_cell.length_c   1.000
_cell.angle_alpha   90.00
_cell.angle_beta   90.00
_cell.angle_gamma   90.00
#
_symmetry.space_group_name_H-M   'P 1'
#
loop_
_entity.id
_entity.type
_entity.pdbx_description
1 polymer ?
#
loop_
_entity_poly.entity_id
_entity_poly.type
_entity_poly.pdbx_seq_one_letter_code
_entity_poly.pdbx_strand_id
1 'polypeptide(L)'
;VGPGAPLPSATRASVLGEFGGLGLGMKDHIWRPGDGFSYLNKGDAQELTKQYVQLMTTVERLMTRLGLNAAIYTQISDVETELNGLLTYDRAVLKPDAAAVKAINQQIIATSQAIKE
;
A
#
# COMPACT_ATOMS: atom_id res chain seq x y z
N VAL A 1 7.88 -5.21 -5.87
CA VAL A 1 6.51 -4.74 -5.62
C VAL A 1 5.57 -5.93 -5.77
N GLY A 2 5.07 -6.47 -4.66
CA GLY A 2 4.10 -7.58 -4.66
C GLY A 2 2.70 -7.13 -5.11
N PRO A 3 1.61 -7.64 -4.54
CA PRO A 3 1.57 -8.54 -3.39
C PRO A 3 1.71 -10.02 -3.81
N GLY A 4 2.37 -10.80 -2.96
CA GLY A 4 2.36 -12.27 -2.99
C GLY A 4 1.83 -12.80 -1.66
N ALA A 5 1.35 -14.04 -1.61
CA ALA A 5 0.87 -14.64 -0.37
C ALA A 5 1.60 -15.95 -0.11
N PRO A 6 2.25 -16.11 1.06
CA PRO A 6 2.54 -17.45 1.55
C PRO A 6 1.21 -18.19 1.79
N LEU A 7 1.21 -19.52 1.74
CA LEU A 7 0.00 -20.28 2.07
C LEU A 7 -0.14 -20.39 3.60
N PRO A 8 -1.32 -20.16 4.16
CA PRO A 8 -1.57 -20.44 5.57
C PRO A 8 -1.53 -21.95 5.83
N SER A 9 -1.45 -22.33 7.11
CA SER A 9 -1.74 -23.69 7.55
C SER A 9 -2.91 -23.68 8.53
N ALA A 10 -3.39 -24.86 8.93
CA ALA A 10 -4.45 -24.98 9.94
C ALA A 10 -4.12 -24.29 11.28
N THR A 11 -2.84 -24.04 11.57
CA THR A 11 -2.38 -23.47 12.85
C THR A 11 -1.52 -22.21 12.69
N ARG A 12 -1.33 -21.71 11.47
CA ARG A 12 -0.51 -20.51 11.21
C ARG A 12 -1.16 -19.59 10.19
N ALA A 13 -1.31 -18.33 10.58
CA ALA A 13 -1.75 -17.26 9.70
C ALA A 13 -0.69 -16.95 8.63
N SER A 14 -1.15 -16.65 7.43
CA SER A 14 -0.34 -16.10 6.34
C SER A 14 -0.37 -14.57 6.39
N VAL A 15 0.80 -13.94 6.41
CA VAL A 15 0.96 -12.49 6.48
C VAL A 15 1.89 -12.01 5.38
N LEU A 16 1.43 -11.04 4.60
CA LEU A 16 2.25 -10.23 3.71
C LEU A 16 2.78 -9.04 4.51
N GLY A 17 3.96 -9.22 5.11
CA GLY A 17 4.52 -8.26 6.08
C GLY A 17 4.95 -6.92 5.49
N GLU A 18 5.18 -6.86 4.19
CA GLU A 18 5.49 -5.62 3.48
C GLU A 18 5.17 -5.77 1.99
N PHE A 19 4.44 -4.80 1.43
CA PHE A 19 4.25 -4.66 -0.01
C PHE A 19 3.93 -3.22 -0.39
N GLY A 20 3.89 -2.97 -1.69
CA GLY A 20 3.70 -1.62 -2.21
C GLY A 20 5.04 -0.95 -2.46
N GLY A 21 5.26 0.19 -1.81
CA GLY A 21 6.44 1.01 -2.07
C GLY A 21 6.31 1.92 -3.30
N LEU A 22 5.09 2.38 -3.60
CA LEU A 22 4.85 3.30 -4.71
C LEU A 22 5.37 4.69 -4.33
N GLY A 23 6.31 5.22 -5.10
CA GLY A 23 6.93 6.51 -4.79
C GLY A 23 6.29 7.69 -5.49
N LEU A 24 6.19 8.80 -4.78
CA LEU A 24 5.87 10.11 -5.35
C LEU A 24 6.61 11.18 -4.56
N GLY A 25 7.65 11.76 -5.15
CA GLY A 25 8.35 12.90 -4.55
C GLY A 25 7.55 14.18 -4.72
N MET A 26 7.31 14.92 -3.64
CA MET A 26 6.67 16.23 -3.68
C MET A 26 7.71 17.31 -3.41
N LYS A 27 7.86 18.24 -4.35
CA LYS A 27 8.77 19.39 -4.21
C LYS A 27 8.52 20.08 -2.87
N ASP A 28 9.60 20.52 -2.22
CA ASP A 28 9.60 21.22 -0.92
C ASP A 28 9.18 20.37 0.30
N HIS A 29 8.83 19.09 0.08
CA HIS A 29 8.49 18.13 1.15
C HIS A 29 9.39 16.89 1.18
N ILE A 30 10.64 17.03 0.69
CA ILE A 30 11.64 15.96 0.59
C ILE A 30 12.79 16.27 1.54
N TRP A 31 13.30 15.24 2.25
CA TRP A 31 14.44 15.38 3.16
C TRP A 31 15.70 15.92 2.48
N ARG A 32 16.09 15.31 1.35
CA ARG A 32 17.27 15.66 0.56
C ARG A 32 16.90 15.86 -0.91
N PRO A 33 16.61 17.09 -1.34
CA PRO A 33 16.29 17.38 -2.74
C PRO A 33 17.38 16.87 -3.70
N GLY A 34 16.98 16.18 -4.77
CA GLY A 34 17.92 15.61 -5.75
C GLY A 34 18.49 14.23 -5.41
N ASP A 35 18.15 13.67 -4.25
CA ASP A 35 18.59 12.35 -3.79
C ASP A 35 17.39 11.59 -3.19
N GLY A 36 16.77 10.73 -4.00
CA GLY A 36 15.53 10.04 -3.62
C GLY A 36 15.35 8.69 -4.32
N PHE A 37 14.90 7.71 -3.56
CA PHE A 37 14.61 6.35 -3.99
C PHE A 37 13.12 6.04 -3.77
N SER A 38 12.54 5.28 -4.70
CA SER A 38 11.31 4.54 -4.45
C SER A 38 11.32 3.27 -5.28
N TYR A 39 10.53 2.27 -4.87
CA TYR A 39 10.46 1.02 -5.62
C TYR A 39 9.82 1.20 -7.00
N LEU A 40 8.91 2.18 -7.16
CA LEU A 40 8.34 2.60 -8.44
C LEU A 40 7.91 4.08 -8.37
N ASN A 41 8.62 4.98 -9.06
CA ASN A 41 8.24 6.39 -9.15
C ASN A 41 6.94 6.57 -9.94
N LYS A 42 6.04 7.42 -9.44
CA LYS A 42 4.78 7.82 -10.08
C LYS A 42 4.88 9.26 -10.57
N GLY A 43 4.15 9.55 -11.65
CA GLY A 43 4.12 10.90 -12.23
C GLY A 43 3.35 11.89 -11.36
N ASP A 44 2.27 11.44 -10.70
CA ASP A 44 1.38 12.28 -9.91
C ASP A 44 0.57 11.48 -8.86
N ALA A 45 -0.21 12.20 -8.07
CA ALA A 45 -1.10 11.68 -7.04
C ALA A 45 -2.23 10.80 -7.59
N GLN A 46 -2.70 11.06 -8.81
CA GLN A 46 -3.78 10.30 -9.43
C GLN A 46 -3.31 8.89 -9.80
N GLU A 47 -2.15 8.78 -10.45
CA GLU A 47 -1.54 7.50 -10.82
C GLU A 47 -1.07 6.73 -9.57
N LEU A 48 -0.57 7.43 -8.54
CA LEU A 48 -0.29 6.83 -7.23
C LEU A 48 -1.55 6.18 -6.64
N THR A 49 -2.67 6.92 -6.60
CA THR A 49 -3.95 6.45 -6.06
C THR A 49 -4.46 5.24 -6.84
N LYS A 50 -4.45 5.32 -8.17
CA LYS A 50 -4.90 4.23 -9.06
C LYS A 50 -4.09 2.95 -8.82
N GLN A 51 -2.77 3.05 -8.73
CA GLN A 51 -1.92 1.88 -8.48
C GLN A 51 -2.05 1.35 -7.06
N TYR A 52 -2.25 2.22 -6.06
CA TYR A 52 -2.58 1.78 -4.71
C TYR A 52 -3.84 0.90 -4.72
N VAL A 53 -4.91 1.37 -5.35
CA VAL A 53 -6.17 0.61 -5.47
C VAL A 53 -5.93 -0.72 -6.17
N GLN A 54 -5.17 -0.75 -7.27
CA GLN A 54 -4.86 -2.00 -7.99
C GLN A 54 -4.09 -3.03 -7.12
N LEU A 55 -3.13 -2.56 -6.32
CA LEU A 55 -2.41 -3.43 -5.37
C LEU A 55 -3.37 -3.98 -4.32
N MET A 56 -4.23 -3.14 -3.76
CA MET A 56 -5.22 -3.55 -2.75
C MET A 56 -6.28 -4.51 -3.32
N THR A 57 -6.74 -4.33 -4.56
CA THR A 57 -7.58 -5.32 -5.24
C THR A 57 -6.86 -6.67 -5.39
N THR A 58 -5.54 -6.66 -5.57
CA THR A 58 -4.77 -7.91 -5.61
C THR A 58 -4.68 -8.54 -4.22
N VAL A 59 -4.51 -7.75 -3.14
CA VAL A 59 -4.60 -8.24 -1.76
C VAL A 59 -5.95 -8.91 -1.49
N GLU A 60 -7.05 -8.31 -1.94
CA GLU A 60 -8.39 -8.91 -1.82
C GLU A 60 -8.48 -10.29 -2.52
N ARG A 61 -7.89 -10.41 -3.72
CA ARG A 61 -7.81 -11.70 -4.41
C ARG A 61 -6.95 -12.71 -3.66
N LEU A 62 -5.83 -12.30 -3.09
CA LEU A 62 -4.96 -13.20 -2.31
C LEU A 62 -5.68 -13.69 -1.03
N MET A 63 -6.40 -12.80 -0.35
CA MET A 63 -7.26 -13.15 0.79
C MET A 63 -8.32 -14.18 0.39
N THR A 64 -9.10 -13.89 -0.66
CA THR A 64 -10.22 -14.76 -1.07
C THR A 64 -9.81 -16.06 -1.76
N ARG A 65 -8.63 -16.13 -2.37
CA ARG A 65 -8.18 -17.31 -3.14
C ARG A 65 -7.12 -18.15 -2.44
N LEU A 66 -6.26 -17.54 -1.64
CA LEU A 66 -5.11 -18.21 -1.01
C LEU A 66 -5.15 -18.15 0.52
N GLY A 67 -6.19 -17.54 1.11
CA GLY A 67 -6.35 -17.47 2.56
C GLY A 67 -5.34 -16.53 3.24
N LEU A 68 -4.88 -15.49 2.54
CA LEU A 68 -4.02 -14.46 3.16
C LEU A 68 -4.78 -13.78 4.32
N ASN A 69 -4.20 -13.77 5.52
CA ASN A 69 -4.85 -13.26 6.73
C ASN A 69 -4.56 -11.78 6.99
N ALA A 70 -3.38 -11.29 6.60
CA ALA A 70 -3.01 -9.89 6.77
C ALA A 70 -2.05 -9.40 5.68
N ALA A 71 -2.09 -8.10 5.38
CA ALA A 71 -1.18 -7.44 4.47
C ALA A 71 -0.83 -6.04 5.00
N ILE A 72 0.46 -5.68 4.98
CA ILE A 72 0.96 -4.41 5.48
C ILE A 72 1.55 -3.59 4.33
N TYR A 73 0.93 -2.44 4.05
CA TYR A 73 1.43 -1.51 3.03
C TYR A 73 2.58 -0.68 3.60
N THR A 74 3.72 -0.68 2.90
CA THR A 74 4.87 0.20 3.19
C THR A 74 4.75 1.47 2.34
N GLN A 75 4.80 2.67 2.88
CA GLN A 75 4.93 3.05 4.30
C GLN A 75 4.06 4.26 4.64
N ILE A 76 3.96 4.63 5.93
CA ILE A 76 3.07 5.72 6.39
C ILE A 76 3.56 7.09 5.89
N SER A 77 4.84 7.40 6.02
CA SER A 77 5.45 8.65 5.58
C SER A 77 6.74 8.39 4.84
N ASP A 78 7.21 9.36 4.05
CA ASP A 78 8.59 9.31 3.54
C ASP A 78 9.57 9.29 4.70
N VAL A 79 10.67 8.56 4.53
CA VAL A 79 11.75 8.43 5.52
C VAL A 79 13.07 8.60 4.79
N GLU A 80 13.88 9.56 5.24
CA GLU A 80 15.15 9.91 4.60
C GLU A 80 15.01 10.06 3.07
N THR A 81 15.65 9.21 2.27
CA THR A 81 15.57 9.24 0.80
C THR A 81 14.42 8.40 0.24
N GLU A 82 13.66 7.68 1.06
CA GLU A 82 12.54 6.84 0.63
C GLU A 82 11.27 7.66 0.41
N LEU A 83 10.81 7.74 -0.84
CA LEU A 83 9.70 8.61 -1.28
C LEU A 83 8.35 7.89 -1.44
N ASN A 84 8.22 6.69 -0.87
CA ASN A 84 7.08 5.78 -0.95
C ASN A 84 6.13 5.83 0.26
N GLY A 85 6.19 6.92 1.04
CA GLY A 85 5.20 7.21 2.06
C GLY A 85 3.86 7.61 1.49
N LEU A 86 2.78 7.25 2.19
CA LEU A 86 1.45 7.85 1.96
C LEU A 86 1.48 9.35 2.29
N LEU A 87 2.23 9.73 3.32
CA LEU A 87 2.52 11.11 3.70
C LEU A 87 3.90 11.53 3.20
N THR A 88 4.08 12.83 2.97
CA THR A 88 5.39 13.44 2.74
C THR A 88 6.32 13.33 3.95
N TYR A 89 7.61 13.64 3.76
CA TYR A 89 8.65 13.52 4.80
C TYR A 89 8.31 14.34 6.05
N ASP A 90 7.82 15.56 5.86
CA ASP A 90 7.36 16.47 6.91
C ASP A 90 5.96 16.16 7.45
N ARG A 91 5.28 15.12 6.91
CA ARG A 91 3.91 14.71 7.23
C ARG A 91 2.86 15.80 6.96
N ALA A 92 3.19 16.79 6.14
CA ALA A 92 2.28 17.90 5.83
C ALA A 92 1.25 17.54 4.77
N VAL A 93 1.59 16.65 3.84
CA VAL A 93 0.74 16.31 2.68
C VAL A 93 0.49 14.81 2.61
N LEU A 94 -0.78 14.44 2.57
CA LEU A 94 -1.22 13.10 2.17
C LEU A 94 -1.24 13.04 0.65
N LYS A 95 -0.42 12.14 0.09
CA LYS A 95 -0.18 12.04 -1.35
C LYS A 95 -1.32 11.38 -2.14
N PRO A 96 -1.88 10.23 -1.73
CA PRO A 96 -3.01 9.63 -2.45
C PRO A 96 -4.35 10.27 -2.06
N ASP A 97 -5.37 10.01 -2.86
CA ASP A 97 -6.75 10.34 -2.49
C ASP A 97 -7.22 9.49 -1.30
N ALA A 98 -7.45 10.15 -0.16
CA ALA A 98 -7.91 9.53 1.08
C ALA A 98 -9.24 8.79 0.92
N ALA A 99 -10.17 9.31 0.11
CA ALA A 99 -11.48 8.71 -0.09
C ALA A 99 -11.36 7.39 -0.86
N ALA A 100 -10.53 7.37 -1.91
CA ALA A 100 -10.25 6.15 -2.67
C ALA A 100 -9.55 5.08 -1.83
N VAL A 101 -8.54 5.48 -1.04
CA VAL A 101 -7.84 4.58 -0.09
C VAL A 101 -8.80 4.01 0.94
N LYS A 102 -9.67 4.85 1.51
CA LYS A 102 -10.68 4.40 2.48
C LYS A 102 -11.67 3.43 1.85
N ALA A 103 -12.18 3.74 0.65
CA ALA A 103 -13.18 2.93 -0.04
C ALA A 103 -12.68 1.51 -0.31
N ILE A 104 -11.47 1.34 -0.86
CA ILE A 104 -10.93 0.00 -1.13
C ILE A 104 -10.67 -0.80 0.15
N ASN A 105 -10.19 -0.16 1.22
CA ASN A 105 -10.00 -0.83 2.51
C ASN A 105 -11.33 -1.28 3.12
N GLN A 106 -12.37 -0.44 3.06
CA GLN A 106 -13.71 -0.80 3.53
C GLN A 106 -14.33 -1.93 2.72
N GLN A 107 -14.12 -1.95 1.39
CA GLN A 107 -14.52 -3.06 0.53
C GLN A 107 -13.87 -4.36 0.97
N ILE A 108 -12.55 -4.38 1.17
CA ILE A 108 -11.81 -5.59 1.60
C ILE A 108 -12.34 -6.09 2.95
N ILE A 109 -12.59 -5.19 3.90
CA ILE A 109 -13.19 -5.54 5.20
C ILE A 109 -14.57 -6.18 5.00
N ALA A 110 -15.44 -5.58 4.20
CA ALA A 110 -16.77 -6.13 3.91
C ALA A 110 -16.69 -7.50 3.22
N THR A 111 -15.79 -7.66 2.23
CA THR A 111 -15.53 -8.95 1.57
C THR A 111 -15.05 -10.00 2.57
N SER A 112 -14.14 -9.64 3.49
CA SER A 112 -13.62 -10.57 4.50
C SER A 112 -14.73 -11.10 5.42
N GLN A 113 -15.70 -10.26 5.78
CA GLN A 113 -16.84 -10.64 6.62
C GLN A 113 -17.85 -11.54 5.90
N ALA A 114 -17.86 -11.51 4.56
CA ALA A 114 -18.75 -12.34 3.74
C ALA A 114 -18.17 -13.73 3.46
N ILE A 115 -16.89 -13.98 3.75
CA ILE A 115 -16.28 -15.30 3.65
C ILE A 115 -16.87 -16.18 4.74
N LYS A 116 -17.66 -17.18 4.34
CA LYS A 116 -18.16 -18.22 5.25
C LYS A 116 -17.12 -19.32 5.39
N GLU A 117 -17.00 -19.88 6.59
CA GLU A 117 -16.19 -21.08 6.88
C GLU A 117 -16.61 -22.29 6.03
#